data_AF-A0A2M3ZAI7-F1
#
_entry.id   AF-A0A2M3ZAI7-F1
#
_cell.length_a   1.000
_cell.length_b   1.000
_cell.length_c   1.000
_cell.angle_alpha   90.00
_cell.angle_beta   90.00
_cell.angle_gamma   90.00
#
_symmetry.space_group_name_H-M   'P 1'
#
loop_
_entity.id
_entity.type
_entity.pdbx_description
1 polymer ?
#
loop_
_entity_poly.entity_id
_entity_poly.type
_entity_poly.pdbx_seq_one_letter_code
_entity_poly.pdbx_strand_id
1 'polypeptide(L)'
;MGAFVANYEAVGTINNFVPLQDIECFTANAPKPGEAKLPVTLLAPFHTFIMQINLHPVRILLNLQKYGLFGADMKSMCAVLVAMMEREMKRRGEVNEVMAFKYHYLAYVIGEIVKHRDYLNSRRDANQDAKSDFLDLFAKRALKIGKDGTPDYLDALIRECVREFPFRDCTLFRQVVAQMTNRENVAAPLDIVSTAINGQRGFQATVPFCSACGEEKPDKKCSKCKAVQYCDRQCQRLHWFAHKKVCARPSAVPSAEAATTAKEIDSAELNEQLQKLVAG
;
A
#
# COMPACT_ATOMS: atom_id res chain seq x y z
N MET A 1 -9.26 20.64 10.27
CA MET A 1 -8.68 19.72 9.27
C MET A 1 -9.29 19.94 7.87
N GLY A 2 -9.37 21.21 7.40
CA GLY A 2 -10.04 21.57 6.13
C GLY A 2 -9.10 22.03 5.00
N ALA A 3 -7.78 22.10 5.26
CA ALA A 3 -6.83 22.74 4.35
C ALA A 3 -6.27 21.84 3.22
N PHE A 4 -6.62 20.54 3.19
CA PHE A 4 -6.08 19.58 2.23
C PHE A 4 -7.17 18.81 1.46
N VAL A 5 -8.34 19.41 1.26
CA VAL A 5 -9.39 18.79 0.43
C VAL A 5 -8.80 18.49 -0.95
N ALA A 6 -8.83 17.22 -1.34
CA ALA A 6 -8.27 16.68 -2.59
C ALA A 6 -6.73 16.65 -2.73
N ASN A 7 -5.93 16.98 -1.70
CA ASN A 7 -4.47 16.83 -1.74
C ASN A 7 -3.97 15.64 -0.89
N TYR A 8 -4.35 14.43 -1.32
CA TYR A 8 -4.06 13.18 -0.59
C TYR A 8 -2.57 12.84 -0.52
N GLU A 9 -1.81 13.23 -1.53
CA GLU A 9 -0.37 12.99 -1.58
C GLU A 9 0.37 13.82 -0.51
N ALA A 10 -0.03 15.08 -0.29
CA ALA A 10 0.50 15.91 0.78
C ALA A 10 0.13 15.35 2.16
N VAL A 11 -1.14 14.98 2.38
CA VAL A 11 -1.59 14.38 3.65
C VAL A 11 -0.86 13.07 3.93
N GLY A 12 -0.76 12.20 2.93
CA GLY A 12 0.02 10.96 3.03
C GLY A 12 1.48 11.25 3.37
N THR A 13 2.11 12.23 2.72
CA THR A 13 3.50 12.59 3.02
C THR A 13 3.67 13.08 4.46
N ILE A 14 2.78 13.94 4.94
CA ILE A 14 2.81 14.46 6.32
C ILE A 14 2.61 13.33 7.33
N ASN A 15 1.59 12.49 7.13
CA ASN A 15 1.25 11.39 8.04
C ASN A 15 2.35 10.32 8.11
N ASN A 16 3.19 10.24 7.09
CA ASN A 16 4.27 9.25 6.99
C ASN A 16 5.66 9.85 7.20
N PHE A 17 5.75 11.13 7.55
CA PHE A 17 7.02 11.80 7.77
C PHE A 17 7.71 11.27 9.03
N VAL A 18 8.98 10.90 8.89
CA VAL A 18 9.84 10.48 10.01
C VAL A 18 11.08 11.38 9.99
N PRO A 19 11.36 12.13 11.08
CA PRO A 19 12.62 12.85 11.20
C PRO A 19 13.82 11.89 11.09
N LEU A 20 14.85 12.25 10.31
CA LEU A 20 16.01 11.38 10.12
C LEU A 20 16.70 11.02 11.46
N GLN A 21 16.77 11.99 12.38
CA GLN A 21 17.29 11.84 13.74
C GLN A 21 16.61 10.72 14.55
N ASP A 22 15.34 10.41 14.26
CA ASP A 22 14.62 9.35 14.96
C ASP A 22 15.07 7.95 14.53
N ILE A 23 15.79 7.85 13.41
CA ILE A 23 16.40 6.62 12.90
C ILE A 23 17.90 6.58 13.19
N GLU A 24 18.58 7.73 13.17
CA GLU A 24 20.03 7.84 13.41
C GLU A 24 20.48 7.13 14.70
N CYS A 25 19.65 7.15 15.75
CA CYS A 25 19.93 6.46 17.00
C CYS A 25 20.09 4.93 16.86
N PHE A 26 19.55 4.33 15.80
CA PHE A 26 19.73 2.90 15.48
C PHE A 26 20.99 2.60 14.65
N THR A 27 21.76 3.65 14.31
CA THR A 27 23.01 3.58 13.53
C THR A 27 24.23 4.11 14.28
N ALA A 28 24.05 4.93 15.33
CA ALA A 28 25.12 5.59 16.09
C ALA A 28 25.83 4.65 17.12
N ASN A 29 27.02 5.06 17.58
CA ASN A 29 27.99 4.23 18.30
C ASN A 29 27.54 3.70 19.69
N ALA A 30 27.88 2.44 19.92
CA ALA A 30 27.75 1.61 21.13
C ALA A 30 26.33 1.49 21.74
N PRO A 31 25.40 0.77 21.07
CA PRO A 31 24.16 0.32 21.69
C PRO A 31 24.46 -0.61 22.87
N LYS A 32 23.54 -0.64 23.84
CA LYS A 32 23.61 -1.65 24.91
C LYS A 32 23.54 -3.05 24.29
N PRO A 33 24.14 -4.09 24.91
CA PRO A 33 24.03 -5.46 24.42
C PRO A 33 22.56 -5.84 24.21
N GLY A 34 22.19 -6.19 22.97
CA GLY A 34 20.82 -6.61 22.60
C GLY A 34 19.99 -5.59 21.80
N GLU A 35 20.46 -4.36 21.58
CA GLU A 35 19.75 -3.38 20.74
C GLU A 35 19.99 -3.60 19.24
N ALA A 36 18.92 -3.47 18.44
CA ALA A 36 18.95 -3.66 16.99
C ALA A 36 19.86 -2.63 16.30
N LYS A 37 20.68 -3.07 15.34
CA LYS A 37 21.62 -2.21 14.61
C LYS A 37 21.32 -2.18 13.12
N LEU A 38 21.20 -0.97 12.57
CA LEU A 38 21.24 -0.75 11.13
C LEU A 38 22.63 -0.22 10.74
N PRO A 39 23.34 -0.82 9.77
CA PRO A 39 24.53 -0.23 9.19
C PRO A 39 24.29 1.21 8.72
N VAL A 40 25.23 2.12 8.99
CA VAL A 40 25.13 3.55 8.60
C VAL A 40 24.89 3.70 7.09
N THR A 41 25.46 2.82 6.28
CA THR A 41 25.26 2.78 4.82
C THR A 41 23.81 2.54 4.40
N LEU A 42 22.98 1.98 5.30
CA LEU A 42 21.58 1.71 5.06
C LEU A 42 20.64 2.77 5.64
N LEU A 43 21.15 3.77 6.37
CA LEU A 43 20.33 4.81 7.01
C LEU A 43 19.44 5.54 6.00
N ALA A 44 20.03 6.14 4.97
CA ALA A 44 19.31 6.89 3.95
C ALA A 44 18.30 6.04 3.13
N PRO A 45 18.66 4.85 2.58
CA PRO A 45 17.69 4.02 1.87
C PRO A 45 16.60 3.48 2.80
N PHE A 46 16.89 3.19 4.07
CA PHE A 46 15.88 2.77 5.04
C PHE A 46 14.93 3.90 5.43
N HIS A 47 15.43 5.11 5.67
CA HIS A 47 14.61 6.32 5.91
C HIS A 47 13.64 6.55 4.75
N THR A 48 14.14 6.52 3.52
CA THR A 48 13.31 6.63 2.31
C THR A 48 12.25 5.52 2.25
N PHE A 49 12.62 4.29 2.59
CA PHE A 49 11.71 3.15 2.60
C PHE A 49 10.58 3.30 3.62
N ILE A 50 10.87 3.69 4.86
CA ILE A 50 9.83 3.76 5.90
C ILE A 50 8.86 4.93 5.72
N MET A 51 9.25 5.97 4.97
CA MET A 51 8.36 7.09 4.62
C MET A 51 7.39 6.75 3.48
N GLN A 52 7.47 5.55 2.88
CA GLN A 52 6.54 5.14 1.83
C GLN A 52 5.07 5.20 2.31
N ILE A 53 4.19 5.66 1.43
CA ILE A 53 2.74 5.82 1.68
C ILE A 53 1.98 4.57 1.23
N ASN A 54 2.39 3.97 0.11
CA ASN A 54 1.76 2.78 -0.45
C ASN A 54 2.15 1.54 0.37
N LEU A 55 1.14 0.93 1.01
CA LEU A 55 1.30 -0.21 1.91
C LEU A 55 1.13 -1.56 1.22
N HIS A 56 0.87 -1.61 -0.09
CA HIS A 56 0.67 -2.88 -0.77
C HIS A 56 1.94 -3.77 -0.64
N PRO A 57 1.84 -5.05 -0.20
CA PRO A 57 3.01 -5.91 0.03
C PRO A 57 3.94 -6.06 -1.18
N VAL A 58 3.39 -6.06 -2.40
CA VAL A 58 4.22 -6.04 -3.63
C VAL A 58 5.00 -4.73 -3.78
N ARG A 59 4.41 -3.57 -3.44
CA ARG A 59 5.16 -2.30 -3.47
C ARG A 59 6.27 -2.31 -2.43
N ILE A 60 5.99 -2.80 -1.22
CA ILE A 60 7.00 -2.95 -0.16
C ILE A 60 8.16 -3.81 -0.64
N LEU A 61 7.87 -4.97 -1.24
CA LEU A 61 8.88 -5.85 -1.83
C LEU A 61 9.71 -5.14 -2.93
N LEU A 62 9.05 -4.43 -3.84
CA LEU A 62 9.73 -3.70 -4.92
C LEU A 62 10.59 -2.55 -4.38
N ASN A 63 10.16 -1.86 -3.33
CA ASN A 63 10.93 -0.79 -2.70
C ASN A 63 12.15 -1.34 -1.94
N LEU A 64 12.02 -2.50 -1.28
CA LEU A 64 13.18 -3.20 -0.71
C LEU A 64 14.22 -3.52 -1.79
N GLN A 65 13.78 -3.97 -2.97
CA GLN A 65 14.68 -4.21 -4.12
C GLN A 65 15.31 -2.90 -4.61
N LYS A 66 14.48 -1.90 -4.90
CA LYS A 66 14.88 -0.62 -5.51
C LYS A 66 15.92 0.11 -4.66
N TYR A 67 15.76 0.10 -3.34
CA TYR A 67 16.66 0.79 -2.41
C TYR A 67 17.83 -0.08 -1.94
N GLY A 68 18.04 -1.26 -2.55
CA GLY A 68 19.17 -2.14 -2.22
C GLY A 68 19.07 -2.83 -0.86
N LEU A 69 17.88 -2.89 -0.26
CA LEU A 69 17.65 -3.39 1.10
C LEU A 69 17.53 -4.93 1.17
N PHE A 70 17.54 -5.64 0.04
CA PHE A 70 17.60 -7.12 0.04
C PHE A 70 18.94 -7.70 0.50
N GLY A 71 20.03 -6.94 0.32
CA GLY A 71 21.36 -7.32 0.80
C GLY A 71 21.61 -6.95 2.26
N ALA A 72 20.75 -6.11 2.83
CA ALA A 72 20.75 -5.80 4.25
C ALA A 72 20.30 -7.00 5.06
N ASP A 73 20.68 -7.04 6.34
CA ASP A 73 20.02 -7.90 7.28
C ASP A 73 18.58 -7.40 7.50
N MET A 74 17.66 -7.86 6.64
CA MET A 74 16.23 -7.56 6.75
C MET A 74 15.69 -7.93 8.14
N LYS A 75 16.31 -8.87 8.87
CA LYS A 75 15.95 -9.16 10.27
C LYS A 75 16.31 -8.01 11.19
N SER A 76 17.49 -7.41 11.00
CA SER A 76 17.89 -6.17 11.68
C SER A 76 16.94 -5.01 11.35
N MET A 77 16.48 -4.87 10.10
CA MET A 77 15.46 -3.86 9.75
C MET A 77 14.12 -4.10 10.47
N CYS A 78 13.65 -5.36 10.53
CA CYS A 78 12.47 -5.72 11.34
C CYS A 78 12.66 -5.34 12.81
N ALA A 79 13.83 -5.64 13.38
CA ALA A 79 14.12 -5.35 14.78
C ALA A 79 14.15 -3.83 15.05
N VAL A 80 14.70 -3.03 14.13
CA VAL A 80 14.65 -1.55 14.22
C VAL A 80 13.21 -1.05 14.15
N LEU A 81 12.38 -1.55 13.23
CA LEU A 81 10.98 -1.17 13.13
C LEU A 81 10.19 -1.52 14.41
N VAL A 82 10.44 -2.69 15.01
CA VAL A 82 9.85 -3.07 16.30
C VAL A 82 10.28 -2.12 17.41
N ALA A 83 11.56 -1.74 17.47
CA ALA A 83 12.05 -0.77 18.45
C ALA A 83 11.43 0.63 18.23
N MET A 84 11.26 1.05 16.98
CA MET A 84 10.56 2.30 16.64
C MET A 84 9.08 2.26 17.05
N MET A 85 8.38 1.15 16.81
CA MET A 85 7.01 0.93 17.29
C MET A 85 6.92 1.09 18.81
N GLU A 86 7.77 0.41 19.56
CA GLU A 86 7.78 0.51 21.02
C GLU A 86 8.07 1.94 21.49
N ARG A 87 8.99 2.65 20.82
CA ARG A 87 9.33 4.03 21.15
C ARG A 87 8.13 4.97 20.97
N GLU A 88 7.35 4.82 19.90
CA GLU A 88 6.13 5.62 19.69
C GLU A 88 5.05 5.32 20.74
N MET A 89 4.94 4.06 21.19
CA MET A 89 3.98 3.67 22.24
C MET A 89 4.42 4.07 23.65
N LYS A 90 5.72 4.32 23.86
CA LYS A 90 6.31 4.74 25.15
C LYS A 90 6.63 6.25 25.20
N ARG A 91 6.31 7.00 24.15
CA ARG A 91 6.65 8.42 24.02
C ARG A 91 6.00 9.24 25.13
N ARG A 92 6.78 10.10 25.80
CA ARG A 92 6.27 11.01 26.83
C ARG A 92 5.50 12.15 26.17
N GLY A 93 4.27 12.42 26.61
CA GLY A 93 3.43 13.52 26.13
C GLY A 93 2.21 13.03 25.34
N GLU A 94 2.44 12.29 24.26
CA GLU A 94 1.36 11.71 23.44
C GLU A 94 1.85 10.47 22.69
N VAL A 95 1.04 9.42 22.71
CA VAL A 95 1.29 8.16 22.01
C VAL A 95 0.95 8.32 20.53
N ASN A 96 1.87 7.93 19.65
CA ASN A 96 1.60 7.91 18.21
C ASN A 96 1.19 6.50 17.77
N GLU A 97 -0.07 6.15 18.02
CA GLU A 97 -0.61 4.82 17.69
C GLU A 97 -0.51 4.51 16.18
N VAL A 98 -0.69 5.54 15.33
CA VAL A 98 -0.63 5.44 13.86
C VAL A 98 0.75 4.99 13.40
N MET A 99 1.80 5.71 13.83
CA MET A 99 3.17 5.36 13.45
C MET A 99 3.64 4.06 14.09
N ALA A 100 3.23 3.77 15.33
CA ALA A 100 3.50 2.48 15.96
C ALA A 100 2.95 1.33 15.12
N PHE A 101 1.69 1.42 14.70
CA PHE A 101 1.06 0.41 13.86
C PHE A 101 1.69 0.34 12.46
N LYS A 102 2.08 1.48 11.87
CA LYS A 102 2.81 1.49 10.60
C LYS A 102 4.13 0.74 10.69
N TYR A 103 4.92 0.98 11.73
CA TYR A 103 6.21 0.31 11.91
C TYR A 103 6.02 -1.20 12.12
N HIS A 104 5.02 -1.61 12.92
CA HIS A 104 4.61 -3.00 13.04
C HIS A 104 4.25 -3.61 11.69
N TYR A 105 3.42 -2.92 10.91
CA TYR A 105 2.97 -3.37 9.60
C TYR A 105 4.15 -3.62 8.65
N LEU A 106 5.06 -2.65 8.54
CA LEU A 106 6.27 -2.79 7.73
C LEU A 106 7.15 -3.94 8.24
N ALA A 107 7.35 -4.07 9.55
CA ALA A 107 8.15 -5.13 10.14
C ALA A 107 7.58 -6.52 9.83
N TYR A 108 6.25 -6.65 9.95
CA TYR A 108 5.53 -7.89 9.69
C TYR A 108 5.63 -8.30 8.21
N VAL A 109 5.36 -7.37 7.28
CA VAL A 109 5.47 -7.66 5.84
C VAL A 109 6.90 -8.02 5.44
N ILE A 110 7.92 -7.33 5.96
CA ILE A 110 9.33 -7.71 5.74
C ILE A 110 9.59 -9.09 6.32
N GLY A 111 9.09 -9.39 7.53
CA GLY A 111 9.23 -10.69 8.17
C GLY A 111 8.67 -11.83 7.31
N GLU A 112 7.50 -11.63 6.71
CA GLU A 112 6.88 -12.59 5.79
C GLU A 112 7.68 -12.75 4.49
N ILE A 113 8.22 -11.66 3.93
CA ILE A 113 9.15 -11.72 2.79
C ILE A 113 10.40 -12.53 3.15
N VAL A 114 10.98 -12.31 4.34
CA VAL A 114 12.16 -13.04 4.83
C VAL A 114 11.84 -14.52 5.02
N LYS A 115 10.71 -14.88 5.64
CA LYS A 115 10.28 -16.28 5.81
C LYS A 115 10.14 -16.97 4.45
N HIS A 116 9.54 -16.31 3.46
CA HIS A 116 9.42 -16.82 2.11
C HIS A 116 10.78 -17.03 1.42
N ARG A 117 11.69 -16.06 1.53
CA ARG A 117 13.06 -16.15 1.00
C ARG A 117 13.82 -17.31 1.65
N ASP A 118 13.80 -17.40 2.98
CA ASP A 118 14.55 -18.40 3.73
C ASP A 118 13.99 -19.81 3.47
N TYR A 119 12.67 -19.95 3.33
CA TYR A 119 12.02 -21.21 2.92
C TYR A 119 12.42 -21.67 1.51
N LEU A 120 12.55 -20.75 0.55
CA LEU A 120 12.98 -21.09 -0.80
C LEU A 120 14.47 -21.47 -0.83
N ASN A 121 15.30 -20.74 -0.09
CA ASN A 121 16.73 -21.02 0.01
C ASN A 121 17.01 -22.39 0.65
N SER A 122 16.20 -22.83 1.62
CA SER A 122 16.38 -24.16 2.26
C SER A 122 15.98 -25.33 1.36
N ARG A 123 15.29 -25.08 0.25
CA ARG A 123 14.83 -26.10 -0.71
C ARG A 123 15.54 -26.04 -2.07
N ARG A 124 16.58 -25.21 -2.21
CA ARG A 124 17.20 -24.89 -3.50
C ARG A 124 18.45 -25.73 -3.79
N ASP A 125 18.57 -26.20 -5.04
CA ASP A 125 19.81 -26.74 -5.62
C ASP A 125 20.75 -25.61 -6.09
N ALA A 126 22.08 -25.79 -5.98
CA ALA A 126 23.09 -24.72 -6.13
C ALA A 126 23.08 -23.89 -7.45
N ASN A 127 22.32 -24.29 -8.48
CA ASN A 127 22.36 -23.71 -9.83
C ASN A 127 21.27 -22.66 -10.18
N GLN A 128 20.40 -22.23 -9.25
CA GLN A 128 19.32 -21.26 -9.55
C GLN A 128 19.59 -19.84 -8.99
N ASP A 129 19.20 -18.79 -9.73
CA ASP A 129 19.33 -17.39 -9.29
C ASP A 129 18.31 -17.04 -8.20
N ALA A 130 18.78 -17.09 -6.94
CA ALA A 130 17.94 -16.95 -5.75
C ALA A 130 17.11 -15.67 -5.71
N LYS A 131 17.64 -14.53 -6.18
CA LYS A 131 17.04 -13.21 -5.88
C LYS A 131 15.82 -12.93 -6.75
N SER A 132 15.89 -13.25 -8.04
CA SER A 132 14.74 -13.04 -8.95
C SER A 132 13.60 -14.00 -8.63
N ASP A 133 13.93 -15.23 -8.21
CA ASP A 133 12.95 -16.29 -8.01
C ASP A 133 12.04 -16.01 -6.81
N PHE A 134 12.59 -15.61 -5.65
CA PHE A 134 11.74 -15.35 -4.48
C PHE A 134 10.86 -14.11 -4.65
N LEU A 135 11.39 -13.06 -5.32
CA LEU A 135 10.63 -11.83 -5.58
C LEU A 135 9.38 -12.14 -6.40
N ASP A 136 9.56 -12.90 -7.49
CA ASP A 136 8.44 -13.29 -8.35
C ASP A 136 7.44 -14.18 -7.63
N LEU A 137 7.92 -15.12 -6.81
CA LEU A 137 7.06 -16.04 -6.08
C LEU A 137 6.22 -15.34 -5.00
N PHE A 138 6.83 -14.46 -4.20
CA PHE A 138 6.09 -13.67 -3.21
C PHE A 138 5.07 -12.75 -3.90
N ALA A 139 5.49 -12.02 -4.94
CA ALA A 139 4.61 -11.11 -5.65
C ALA A 139 3.42 -11.84 -6.31
N LYS A 140 3.65 -12.99 -6.95
CA LYS A 140 2.56 -13.83 -7.50
C LYS A 140 1.61 -14.32 -6.42
N ARG A 141 2.12 -14.65 -5.23
CA ARG A 141 1.29 -15.08 -4.10
C ARG A 141 0.41 -13.95 -3.59
N ALA A 142 0.97 -12.75 -3.44
CA ALA A 142 0.25 -11.52 -3.08
C ALA A 142 -0.79 -11.09 -4.13
N LEU A 143 -0.55 -11.36 -5.41
CA LEU A 143 -1.42 -10.98 -6.53
C LEU A 143 -2.41 -12.07 -6.94
N LYS A 144 -2.44 -13.20 -6.25
CA LYS A 144 -3.31 -14.31 -6.62
C LYS A 144 -4.74 -14.00 -6.19
N ILE A 145 -5.65 -14.03 -7.16
CA ILE A 145 -7.08 -13.93 -6.95
C ILE A 145 -7.70 -15.33 -6.86
N GLY A 146 -8.56 -15.52 -5.85
CA GLY A 146 -9.39 -16.69 -5.59
C GLY A 146 -10.47 -16.91 -6.66
N LYS A 147 -11.25 -17.98 -6.50
CA LYS A 147 -12.33 -18.31 -7.48
C LYS A 147 -13.51 -17.33 -7.40
N ASP A 148 -13.72 -16.78 -6.22
CA ASP A 148 -14.72 -15.78 -5.85
C ASP A 148 -14.29 -14.33 -6.18
N GLY A 149 -13.08 -14.15 -6.71
CA GLY A 149 -12.55 -12.82 -7.04
C GLY A 149 -11.82 -12.13 -5.89
N THR A 150 -11.65 -12.77 -4.73
CA THR A 150 -10.99 -12.16 -3.56
C THR A 150 -9.48 -12.45 -3.54
N PRO A 151 -8.63 -11.54 -3.02
CA PRO A 151 -7.21 -11.77 -2.89
C PRO A 151 -6.87 -12.52 -1.58
N ASP A 152 -7.33 -13.77 -1.44
CA ASP A 152 -7.27 -14.58 -0.20
C ASP A 152 -5.96 -14.47 0.60
N TYR A 153 -4.80 -14.62 -0.07
CA TYR A 153 -3.51 -14.58 0.60
C TYR A 153 -3.17 -13.18 1.12
N LEU A 154 -3.47 -12.14 0.34
CA LEU A 154 -3.26 -10.77 0.77
C LEU A 154 -4.15 -10.47 1.97
N ASP A 155 -5.43 -10.82 1.91
CA ASP A 155 -6.37 -10.60 3.01
C ASP A 155 -5.93 -11.33 4.28
N ALA A 156 -5.52 -12.59 4.17
CA ALA A 156 -5.01 -13.37 5.29
C ALA A 156 -3.74 -12.74 5.89
N LEU A 157 -2.77 -12.35 5.04
CA LEU A 157 -1.54 -11.69 5.46
C LEU A 157 -1.82 -10.42 6.27
N ILE A 158 -2.74 -9.58 5.80
CA ILE A 158 -3.07 -8.31 6.47
C ILE A 158 -3.82 -8.55 7.78
N ARG A 159 -4.79 -9.47 7.79
CA ARG A 159 -5.54 -9.82 9.02
C ARG A 159 -4.61 -10.39 10.10
N GLU A 160 -3.66 -11.22 9.68
CA GLU A 160 -2.67 -11.82 10.55
C GLU A 160 -1.71 -10.75 11.10
N CYS A 161 -1.26 -9.81 10.26
CA CYS A 161 -0.51 -8.64 10.71
C CYS A 161 -1.26 -7.85 11.80
N VAL A 162 -2.57 -7.59 11.62
CA VAL A 162 -3.37 -6.89 12.64
C VAL A 162 -3.43 -7.71 13.93
N ARG A 163 -3.66 -9.02 13.83
CA ARG A 163 -3.75 -9.94 14.99
C ARG A 163 -2.47 -9.96 15.83
N GLU A 164 -1.31 -9.87 15.18
CA GLU A 164 0.00 -9.86 15.84
C GLU A 164 0.40 -8.51 16.43
N PHE A 165 -0.39 -7.44 16.23
CA PHE A 165 -0.06 -6.14 16.84
C PHE A 165 -0.12 -6.23 18.38
N PRO A 166 0.97 -5.88 19.09
CA PRO A 166 1.06 -6.16 20.53
C PRO A 166 0.23 -5.21 21.41
N PHE A 167 -0.09 -4.00 20.93
CA PHE A 167 -0.78 -2.98 21.73
C PHE A 167 -2.30 -2.99 21.50
N ARG A 168 -2.99 -3.94 22.14
CA ARG A 168 -4.42 -4.23 21.89
C ARG A 168 -5.40 -3.21 22.47
N ASP A 169 -5.00 -2.44 23.47
CA ASP A 169 -5.89 -1.48 24.14
C ASP A 169 -5.95 -0.12 23.41
N CYS A 170 -5.06 0.10 22.44
CA CYS A 170 -4.98 1.35 21.69
C CYS A 170 -6.23 1.58 20.83
N THR A 171 -6.52 2.85 20.56
CA THR A 171 -7.75 3.25 19.87
C THR A 171 -7.75 2.81 18.41
N LEU A 172 -6.60 2.97 17.73
CA LEU A 172 -6.39 2.56 16.35
C LEU A 172 -6.65 1.07 16.15
N PHE A 173 -6.08 0.20 17.00
CA PHE A 173 -6.29 -1.25 16.90
C PHE A 173 -7.77 -1.60 17.03
N ARG A 174 -8.46 -1.04 18.02
CA ARG A 174 -9.90 -1.27 18.23
C ARG A 174 -10.72 -0.82 17.01
N GLN A 175 -10.39 0.33 16.41
CA GLN A 175 -11.06 0.83 15.21
C GLN A 175 -10.81 -0.08 13.99
N VAL A 176 -9.56 -0.50 13.75
CA VAL A 176 -9.20 -1.39 12.64
C VAL A 176 -9.92 -2.74 12.77
N VAL A 177 -9.90 -3.34 13.97
CA VAL A 177 -10.58 -4.62 14.23
C VAL A 177 -12.10 -4.48 14.09
N ALA A 178 -12.69 -3.39 14.58
CA ALA A 178 -14.12 -3.14 14.42
C ALA A 178 -14.51 -3.05 12.93
N GLN A 179 -13.70 -2.36 12.11
CA GLN A 179 -13.92 -2.30 10.67
C GLN A 179 -13.76 -3.67 9.98
N MET A 180 -12.78 -4.48 10.37
CA MET A 180 -12.51 -5.79 9.76
C MET A 180 -13.50 -6.90 10.15
N THR A 181 -14.22 -6.74 11.26
CA THR A 181 -15.19 -7.72 11.78
C THR A 181 -16.63 -7.32 11.51
N ASN A 182 -16.89 -6.05 11.14
CA ASN A 182 -18.21 -5.62 10.70
C ASN A 182 -18.58 -6.30 9.38
N ARG A 183 -19.64 -7.13 9.41
CA ARG A 183 -20.14 -7.88 8.24
C ARG A 183 -20.71 -6.98 7.14
N GLU A 184 -21.13 -5.77 7.48
CA GLU A 184 -21.64 -4.79 6.52
C GLU A 184 -20.51 -4.02 5.83
N ASN A 185 -19.29 -4.07 6.37
CA ASN A 185 -18.15 -3.41 5.78
C ASN A 185 -17.54 -4.27 4.66
N VAL A 186 -17.65 -3.80 3.43
CA VAL A 186 -17.12 -4.46 2.22
C VAL A 186 -15.69 -4.03 1.86
N ALA A 187 -15.07 -3.16 2.65
CA ALA A 187 -13.70 -2.69 2.40
C ALA A 187 -12.68 -3.82 2.56
N ALA A 188 -11.71 -3.89 1.65
CA ALA A 188 -10.63 -4.86 1.76
C ALA A 188 -9.75 -4.58 2.99
N PRO A 189 -9.16 -5.60 3.64
CA PRO A 189 -8.26 -5.41 4.78
C PRO A 189 -7.13 -4.41 4.52
N LEU A 190 -6.57 -4.40 3.31
CA LEU A 190 -5.52 -3.44 2.92
C LEU A 190 -6.04 -2.00 2.89
N ASP A 191 -7.27 -1.77 2.46
CA ASP A 191 -7.88 -0.43 2.42
C ASP A 191 -8.18 0.10 3.82
N ILE A 192 -8.63 -0.79 4.72
CA ILE A 192 -8.84 -0.47 6.14
C ILE A 192 -7.51 -0.03 6.78
N VAL A 193 -6.45 -0.82 6.62
CA VAL A 193 -5.11 -0.50 7.15
C VAL A 193 -4.54 0.77 6.52
N SER A 194 -4.69 0.92 5.20
CA SER A 194 -4.23 2.11 4.48
C SER A 194 -4.95 3.38 4.95
N THR A 195 -6.25 3.28 5.23
CA THR A 195 -7.04 4.39 5.78
C THR A 195 -6.64 4.72 7.22
N ALA A 196 -6.36 3.70 8.04
CA ALA A 196 -5.91 3.89 9.41
C ALA A 196 -4.53 4.59 9.49
N ILE A 197 -3.63 4.30 8.55
CA ILE A 197 -2.28 4.88 8.53
C ILE A 197 -2.22 6.22 7.79
N ASN A 198 -2.81 6.28 6.61
CA ASN A 198 -2.70 7.45 5.73
C ASN A 198 -3.82 8.48 5.96
N GLY A 199 -4.83 8.14 6.76
CA GLY A 199 -6.05 8.93 6.94
C GLY A 199 -7.14 8.61 5.91
N GLN A 200 -8.35 9.07 6.19
CA GLN A 200 -9.49 8.93 5.28
C GLN A 200 -9.28 9.73 3.99
N ARG A 201 -9.58 9.08 2.86
CA ARG A 201 -9.54 9.71 1.53
C ARG A 201 -10.98 9.90 1.05
N GLY A 202 -11.41 11.14 0.88
CA GLY A 202 -12.64 11.45 0.16
C GLY A 202 -12.47 11.13 -1.34
N PHE A 203 -13.55 10.81 -2.05
CA PHE A 203 -13.59 10.83 -3.53
C PHE A 203 -12.49 10.01 -4.27
N GLN A 204 -12.36 8.71 -3.98
CA GLN A 204 -11.37 7.83 -4.64
C GLN A 204 -11.67 7.46 -6.09
N ALA A 205 -12.88 7.73 -6.60
CA ALA A 205 -13.40 7.12 -7.83
C ALA A 205 -12.62 7.46 -9.13
N THR A 206 -11.68 8.40 -9.10
CA THR A 206 -11.00 8.90 -10.31
C THR A 206 -9.50 8.66 -10.37
N VAL A 207 -8.86 8.14 -9.31
CA VAL A 207 -7.40 7.91 -9.32
C VAL A 207 -7.11 6.49 -9.81
N PRO A 208 -6.39 6.31 -10.93
CA PRO A 208 -6.00 4.99 -11.38
C PRO A 208 -4.89 4.41 -10.50
N PHE A 209 -4.91 3.09 -10.31
CA PHE A 209 -3.92 2.36 -9.53
C PHE A 209 -3.21 1.29 -10.37
N CYS A 210 -1.95 1.04 -10.04
CA CYS A 210 -1.16 -0.03 -10.63
C CYS A 210 -1.76 -1.39 -10.22
N SER A 211 -2.18 -2.19 -11.19
CA SER A 211 -2.81 -3.50 -10.94
C SER A 211 -1.87 -4.56 -10.35
N ALA A 212 -0.60 -4.24 -10.12
CA ALA A 212 0.38 -5.14 -9.53
C ALA A 212 0.88 -4.69 -8.14
N CYS A 213 0.81 -3.41 -7.81
CA CYS A 213 1.40 -2.91 -6.56
C CYS A 213 0.60 -1.77 -5.92
N GLY A 214 -0.58 -1.45 -6.44
CA GLY A 214 -1.45 -0.45 -5.85
C GLY A 214 -0.91 0.99 -5.87
N GLU A 215 0.14 1.28 -6.65
CA GLU A 215 0.64 2.64 -6.75
C GLU A 215 -0.33 3.53 -7.52
N GLU A 216 -0.50 4.76 -7.05
CA GLU A 216 -1.34 5.75 -7.72
C GLU A 216 -0.70 6.24 -9.03
N LYS A 217 -1.56 6.70 -9.95
CA LYS A 217 -1.15 7.35 -11.21
C LYS A 217 -0.10 6.53 -12.00
N PRO A 218 -0.33 5.24 -12.27
CA PRO A 218 0.59 4.43 -13.08
C PRO A 218 0.71 4.93 -14.52
N ASP A 219 1.94 5.05 -15.01
CA ASP A 219 2.23 5.65 -16.33
C ASP A 219 1.89 4.78 -17.55
N LYS A 220 1.81 3.45 -17.39
CA LYS A 220 1.71 2.52 -18.53
C LYS A 220 0.39 1.77 -18.53
N LYS A 221 -0.28 1.71 -19.67
CA LYS A 221 -1.46 0.84 -19.88
C LYS A 221 -1.04 -0.46 -20.55
N CYS A 222 -1.79 -1.55 -20.31
CA CYS A 222 -1.60 -2.78 -21.07
C CYS A 222 -1.82 -2.51 -22.56
N SER A 223 -0.82 -2.81 -23.40
CA SER A 223 -0.87 -2.54 -24.84
C SER A 223 -1.97 -3.32 -25.57
N LYS A 224 -2.40 -4.47 -25.04
CA LYS A 224 -3.43 -5.32 -25.64
C LYS A 224 -4.86 -4.89 -25.27
N CYS A 225 -5.16 -4.75 -23.98
CA CYS A 225 -6.52 -4.46 -23.51
C CYS A 225 -6.78 -2.98 -23.19
N LYS A 226 -5.74 -2.21 -22.89
CA LYS A 226 -5.79 -0.83 -22.36
C LYS A 226 -6.60 -0.63 -21.06
N ALA A 227 -7.17 -1.69 -20.49
CA ALA A 227 -8.06 -1.67 -19.33
C ALA A 227 -7.32 -1.63 -17.98
N VAL A 228 -6.10 -2.16 -17.90
CA VAL A 228 -5.29 -2.17 -16.68
C VAL A 228 -4.04 -1.31 -16.86
N GLN A 229 -3.54 -0.76 -15.74
CA GLN A 229 -2.37 0.10 -15.72
C GLN A 229 -1.28 -0.43 -14.79
N TYR A 230 -0.04 -0.07 -15.09
CA TYR A 230 1.17 -0.50 -14.40
C TYR A 230 2.16 0.66 -14.30
N CYS A 231 2.96 0.68 -13.24
CA CYS A 231 4.06 1.64 -13.13
C CYS A 231 5.09 1.41 -14.25
N ASP A 232 5.48 0.16 -14.45
CA ASP A 232 6.53 -0.23 -15.38
C ASP A 232 6.35 -1.67 -15.92
N ARG A 233 7.34 -2.12 -16.69
CA ARG A 233 7.38 -3.47 -17.25
C ARG A 233 7.50 -4.55 -16.16
N GLN A 234 8.12 -4.25 -15.03
CA GLN A 234 8.27 -5.20 -13.93
C GLN A 234 6.91 -5.48 -13.29
N CYS A 235 6.14 -4.45 -12.94
CA CYS A 235 4.77 -4.61 -12.44
C CYS A 235 3.88 -5.39 -13.41
N GLN A 236 3.94 -5.08 -14.72
CA GLN A 236 3.20 -5.84 -15.73
C GLN A 236 3.59 -7.32 -15.73
N ARG A 237 4.89 -7.62 -15.73
CA ARG A 237 5.42 -9.00 -15.71
C ARG A 237 4.95 -9.76 -14.47
N LEU A 238 4.97 -9.12 -13.30
CA LEU A 238 4.54 -9.71 -12.03
C LEU A 238 3.06 -10.06 -12.02
N HIS A 239 2.19 -9.22 -12.59
CA HIS A 239 0.75 -9.46 -12.64
C HIS A 239 0.30 -10.32 -13.84
N TRP A 240 1.14 -10.50 -14.86
CA TRP A 240 0.76 -11.13 -16.12
C TRP A 240 0.15 -12.53 -15.95
N PHE A 241 0.60 -13.33 -14.98
CA PHE A 241 0.07 -14.67 -14.73
C PHE A 241 -1.45 -14.70 -14.46
N ALA A 242 -1.98 -13.65 -13.82
CA ALA A 242 -3.39 -13.46 -13.55
C ALA A 242 -4.06 -12.70 -14.70
N HIS A 243 -3.48 -11.56 -15.10
CA HIS A 243 -4.07 -10.69 -16.13
C HIS A 243 -4.27 -11.38 -17.48
N LYS A 244 -3.34 -12.25 -17.91
CA LYS A 244 -3.41 -12.91 -19.23
C LYS A 244 -4.71 -13.70 -19.46
N LYS A 245 -5.35 -14.16 -18.38
CA LYS A 245 -6.61 -14.93 -18.42
C LYS A 245 -7.82 -14.06 -18.80
N VAL A 246 -7.75 -12.76 -18.51
CA VAL A 246 -8.82 -11.79 -18.74
C VAL A 246 -8.42 -10.71 -19.76
N CYS A 247 -7.22 -10.82 -20.34
CA CYS A 247 -6.67 -9.84 -21.26
C CYS A 247 -7.24 -10.03 -22.68
N ALA A 248 -8.37 -9.38 -22.95
CA ALA A 248 -8.98 -9.28 -24.27
C ALA A 248 -8.66 -7.93 -24.93
N ARG A 249 -8.59 -7.89 -26.27
CA ARG A 249 -8.57 -6.59 -26.98
C ARG A 249 -9.92 -5.92 -26.73
N PRO A 250 -9.97 -4.60 -26.50
CA PRO A 250 -11.23 -3.90 -26.58
C PRO A 250 -11.78 -4.17 -27.98
N SER A 251 -12.98 -4.75 -28.06
CA SER A 251 -13.72 -4.75 -29.32
C SER A 251 -13.78 -3.29 -29.75
N ALA A 252 -13.44 -3.02 -31.01
CA ALA A 252 -13.67 -1.71 -31.60
C ALA A 252 -15.18 -1.53 -31.73
N VAL A 253 -15.86 -1.32 -30.60
CA VAL A 253 -17.14 -0.66 -30.59
C VAL A 253 -16.78 0.79 -30.93
N PRO A 254 -17.29 1.36 -32.03
CA PRO A 254 -17.15 2.79 -32.24
C PRO A 254 -17.65 3.45 -30.97
N SER A 255 -16.85 4.33 -30.39
CA SER A 255 -17.26 5.18 -29.28
C SER A 255 -18.44 6.04 -29.75
N ALA A 256 -19.65 5.50 -29.64
CA ALA A 256 -20.92 6.21 -29.80
C ALA A 256 -21.23 7.03 -28.52
N GLU A 257 -20.20 7.58 -27.88
CA GLU A 257 -20.29 8.48 -26.73
C GLU A 257 -19.87 9.91 -27.11
N ALA A 258 -19.74 10.20 -28.41
CA ALA A 258 -19.51 11.56 -28.93
C ALA A 258 -20.69 12.13 -29.74
N ALA A 259 -21.84 11.45 -29.81
CA ALA A 259 -22.98 11.92 -30.60
C ALA A 259 -24.32 11.58 -29.93
N THR A 260 -24.67 12.35 -28.88
CA THR A 260 -26.01 12.66 -28.31
C THR A 260 -25.76 12.97 -26.82
N THR A 261 -25.74 14.20 -26.31
CA THR A 261 -26.80 15.21 -26.36
C THR A 261 -26.20 16.62 -26.18
N ALA A 262 -25.95 17.33 -27.28
CA ALA A 262 -26.12 18.78 -27.28
C ALA A 262 -27.60 19.04 -27.60
N LYS A 263 -28.47 18.92 -26.59
CA LYS A 263 -29.72 19.67 -26.64
C LYS A 263 -29.36 21.05 -26.15
N GLU A 264 -29.42 22.03 -27.05
CA GLU A 264 -29.42 23.44 -26.67
C GLU A 264 -30.48 23.62 -25.59
N ILE A 265 -30.05 24.02 -24.40
CA ILE A 265 -30.96 24.40 -23.32
C ILE A 265 -31.50 25.76 -23.74
N ASP A 266 -32.76 25.78 -24.22
CA ASP A 266 -33.43 27.04 -24.55
C ASP A 266 -33.56 27.87 -23.27
N SER A 267 -32.82 28.98 -23.25
CA SER A 267 -32.73 29.87 -22.10
C SER A 267 -34.08 30.54 -21.79
N ALA A 268 -34.98 30.60 -22.78
CA ALA A 268 -36.32 31.14 -22.61
C ALA A 268 -37.22 30.20 -21.79
N GLU A 269 -37.13 28.88 -22.02
CA GLU A 269 -37.94 27.88 -21.30
C GLU A 269 -37.54 27.79 -19.82
N LEU A 270 -36.23 27.90 -19.53
CA LEU A 270 -35.72 27.91 -18.15
C LEU A 270 -36.15 29.16 -17.38
N ASN A 271 -36.17 30.33 -18.03
CA ASN A 271 -36.63 31.57 -17.41
C ASN A 271 -38.14 31.59 -17.15
N GLU A 272 -38.94 30.99 -18.03
CA GLU A 272 -40.40 30.88 -17.83
C GLU A 272 -40.73 29.96 -16.64
N GLN A 273 -39.99 28.85 -16.48
CA GLN A 273 -40.15 27.94 -15.34
C GLN A 273 -39.73 28.60 -14.01
N LEU A 274 -38.66 29.40 -14.01
CA LEU A 274 -38.23 30.18 -12.84
C LEU A 274 -39.26 31.24 -12.44
N GLN A 275 -39.88 31.93 -13.39
CA GLN A 275 -40.92 32.93 -13.10
C GLN A 275 -42.19 32.29 -12.53
N LYS A 276 -42.58 31.10 -13.00
CA LYS A 276 -43.73 30.36 -12.45
C LYS A 276 -43.51 29.88 -11.02
N LEU A 277 -42.26 29.59 -10.62
CA LEU A 277 -41.90 29.18 -9.26
C LEU A 277 -41.83 30.34 -8.26
N VAL A 278 -41.55 31.56 -8.71
CA VAL A 278 -41.49 32.75 -7.86
C VAL A 278 -42.87 33.40 -7.67
N ALA A 279 -43.82 33.12 -8.56
CA ALA A 279 -45.19 33.65 -8.50
C ALA A 279 -46.20 32.72 -7.79
N GLY A 280 -45.74 31.63 -7.17
CA GLY A 280 -46.56 30.67 -6.42
C GLY A 280 -46.34 30.76 -4.91
#